data_AF-A0A7D6ZZF8-F1
#
_entry.id   AF-A0A7D6ZZF8-F1
#
_cell.length_a   1.000
_cell.length_b   1.000
_cell.length_c   1.000
_cell.angle_alpha   90.00
_cell.angle_beta   90.00
_cell.angle_gamma   90.00
#
_symmetry.space_group_name_H-M   'P 1'
#
loop_
_entity.id
_entity.type
_entity.pdbx_description
1 polymer ?
#
loop_
_entity_poly.entity_id
_entity_poly.type
_entity_poly.pdbx_seq_one_letter_code
_entity_poly.pdbx_strand_id
1 'polypeptide(L)'
;MEKKVTGMDYLNLALYAFAGIGMELILVWVIEPLFGMKMGTYTLSQNIIHWIITCVIWLMVGLFLINLAKKKYDFDLWENKSNLKPWQYIGIVVCLAISILYFYISWEGFKPLLEFQRLGALKFTFQYIYYLFEAFLISLIVIFGQKACEKWFKNDKVPYGGVVLALTWGLMHIVSKGSIKVGLLSAFAGFLYGAAYLVVGKDYRKALPLMCAMFML
;
A
#
# COMPACT_ATOMS: atom_id res chain seq x y z
N MET A 1 24.42 21.16 -16.95
CA MET A 1 23.24 20.52 -17.58
C MET A 1 22.41 19.91 -16.47
N GLU A 2 21.22 20.45 -16.19
CA GLU A 2 20.30 19.81 -15.25
C GLU A 2 19.86 18.45 -15.78
N LYS A 3 19.93 17.42 -14.94
CA LYS A 3 19.52 16.06 -15.33
C LYS A 3 18.01 16.06 -15.54
N LYS A 4 17.57 15.78 -16.77
CA LYS A 4 16.14 15.67 -17.10
C LYS A 4 15.49 14.54 -16.32
N VAL A 5 14.46 14.84 -15.53
CA VAL A 5 13.68 13.85 -14.79
C VAL A 5 12.87 12.96 -15.75
N THR A 6 13.01 11.65 -15.58
CA THR A 6 12.42 10.60 -16.42
C THR A 6 11.40 9.75 -15.64
N GLY A 7 10.70 8.85 -16.33
CA GLY A 7 9.82 7.89 -15.65
C GLY A 7 10.58 6.94 -14.73
N MET A 8 11.87 6.68 -15.01
CA MET A 8 12.70 5.78 -14.19
C MET A 8 12.95 6.36 -12.80
N ASP A 9 13.08 7.68 -12.69
CA ASP A 9 13.27 8.35 -11.40
C ASP A 9 12.06 8.12 -10.47
N TYR A 10 10.85 8.10 -11.04
CA TYR A 10 9.62 7.79 -10.31
C TYR A 10 9.43 6.29 -10.08
N LEU A 11 9.78 5.43 -11.04
CA LEU A 11 9.71 3.97 -10.83
C LEU A 11 10.63 3.57 -9.67
N ASN A 12 11.84 4.15 -9.59
CA ASN A 12 12.74 3.92 -8.47
C ASN A 12 12.12 4.32 -7.13
N LEU A 13 11.38 5.43 -7.04
CA LEU A 13 10.65 5.79 -5.82
C LEU A 13 9.57 4.76 -5.46
N ALA A 14 8.84 4.23 -6.46
CA ALA A 14 7.87 3.16 -6.25
C ALA A 14 8.56 1.87 -5.73
N LEU A 15 9.69 1.50 -6.33
CA LEU A 15 10.48 0.34 -5.91
C LEU A 15 11.11 0.53 -4.53
N TYR A 16 11.49 1.74 -4.15
CA TYR A 16 11.95 2.04 -2.79
C TYR A 16 10.81 1.97 -1.76
N ALA A 17 9.59 2.38 -2.11
CA ALA A 17 8.43 2.17 -1.25
C ALA A 17 8.14 0.67 -1.05
N PHE A 18 8.22 -0.12 -2.13
CA PHE A 18 8.12 -1.59 -2.07
C PHE A 18 9.23 -2.22 -1.21
N ALA A 19 10.49 -1.80 -1.39
CA ALA A 19 11.60 -2.23 -0.55
C ALA A 19 11.40 -1.81 0.92
N GLY A 20 10.75 -0.67 1.15
CA GLY A 20 10.32 -0.22 2.48
C GLY A 20 9.38 -1.20 3.16
N ILE A 21 8.37 -1.71 2.44
CA ILE A 21 7.52 -2.81 2.92
C ILE A 21 8.37 -4.04 3.23
N GLY A 22 9.27 -4.41 2.29
CA GLY A 22 10.18 -5.54 2.43
C GLY A 22 11.14 -5.49 3.62
N MET A 23 11.37 -4.33 4.25
CA MET A 23 12.20 -4.25 5.47
C MET A 23 11.62 -5.00 6.65
N GLU A 24 10.29 -5.22 6.69
CA GLU A 24 9.68 -6.10 7.69
C GLU A 24 10.26 -7.52 7.60
N LEU A 25 10.53 -8.02 6.39
CA LEU A 25 11.16 -9.33 6.22
C LEU A 25 12.56 -9.37 6.83
N ILE A 26 13.30 -8.26 6.77
CA ILE A 26 14.61 -8.15 7.43
C ILE A 26 14.44 -8.15 8.95
N LEU A 27 13.42 -7.47 9.49
CA LEU A 27 13.11 -7.54 10.91
C LEU A 27 12.84 -8.99 11.33
N VAL A 28 11.90 -9.65 10.67
CA VAL A 28 11.41 -10.98 11.04
C VAL A 28 12.47 -12.07 10.88
N TRP A 29 13.24 -12.04 9.80
CA TRP A 29 14.15 -13.14 9.45
C TRP A 29 15.60 -12.91 9.88
N VAL A 30 16.00 -11.66 10.14
CA VAL A 30 17.39 -11.34 10.48
C VAL A 30 17.48 -10.73 11.87
N ILE A 31 16.76 -9.64 12.14
CA ILE A 31 17.00 -8.84 13.35
C ILE A 31 16.37 -9.51 14.58
N GLU A 32 15.09 -9.88 14.52
CA GLU A 32 14.34 -10.43 15.64
C GLU A 32 14.88 -11.79 16.15
N PRO A 33 15.35 -12.71 15.27
CA PRO A 33 16.03 -13.93 15.68
C PRO A 33 17.31 -13.71 16.50
N LEU A 34 18.03 -12.59 16.30
CA LEU A 34 19.22 -12.26 17.10
C LEU A 34 18.86 -11.98 18.57
N PHE A 35 17.61 -11.63 18.84
CA PHE A 35 17.07 -11.45 20.20
C PHE A 35 16.31 -12.68 20.70
N GLY A 36 16.44 -13.83 20.03
CA GLY A 36 15.75 -15.07 20.38
C GLY A 36 14.25 -15.07 20.07
N MET A 37 13.75 -14.09 19.32
CA MET A 37 12.35 -14.03 18.88
C MET A 37 12.18 -14.84 17.60
N LYS A 38 11.10 -15.62 17.51
CA LYS A 38 10.77 -16.41 16.30
C LYS A 38 9.36 -16.12 15.82
N MET A 39 9.22 -15.82 14.53
CA MET A 39 7.93 -15.65 13.88
C MET A 39 7.04 -16.87 14.16
N GLY A 40 5.77 -16.64 14.46
CA GLY A 40 4.81 -17.69 14.79
C GLY A 40 4.77 -18.08 16.27
N THR A 41 5.77 -17.69 17.08
CA THR A 41 5.78 -17.93 18.53
C THR A 41 5.86 -16.64 19.35
N TYR A 42 5.49 -15.50 18.75
CA TYR A 42 5.52 -14.21 19.44
C TYR A 42 4.52 -14.17 20.59
N THR A 43 5.01 -13.76 21.76
CA THR A 43 4.16 -13.32 22.86
C THR A 43 3.32 -12.10 22.43
N LEU A 44 2.32 -11.75 23.24
CA LEU A 44 1.52 -10.55 23.00
C LEU A 44 2.40 -9.29 22.85
N SER A 45 3.31 -9.07 23.80
CA SER A 45 4.19 -7.90 23.80
C SER A 45 5.14 -7.89 22.60
N GLN A 46 5.69 -9.04 22.21
CA GLN A 46 6.57 -9.15 21.04
C GLN A 46 5.83 -8.79 19.74
N ASN A 47 4.58 -9.26 19.56
CA ASN A 47 3.78 -8.87 18.39
C ASN A 47 3.54 -7.35 18.34
N ILE A 48 3.19 -6.74 19.48
CA ILE A 48 2.92 -5.29 19.55
C ILE A 48 4.20 -4.50 19.27
N ILE A 49 5.34 -4.88 19.87
CA ILE A 49 6.63 -4.23 19.64
C ILE A 49 7.03 -4.33 18.17
N HIS A 50 6.91 -5.53 17.58
CA HIS A 50 7.17 -5.76 16.17
C HIS A 50 6.34 -4.79 15.30
N TRP A 51 5.02 -4.75 15.49
CA TRP A 51 4.14 -3.86 14.73
C TRP A 51 4.49 -2.38 14.90
N ILE A 52 4.82 -1.93 16.12
CA ILE A 52 5.24 -0.54 16.37
C ILE A 52 6.53 -0.22 15.61
N ILE A 53 7.54 -1.07 15.69
CA ILE A 53 8.83 -0.88 15.01
C ILE A 53 8.61 -0.81 13.49
N THR A 54 7.82 -1.74 12.93
CA THR A 54 7.50 -1.76 11.50
C THR A 54 6.77 -0.50 11.07
N CYS A 55 5.80 -0.01 11.85
CA CYS A 55 5.09 1.26 11.58
C CYS A 55 6.06 2.45 11.52
N VAL A 56 6.98 2.53 12.49
CA VAL A 56 7.97 3.62 12.55
C VAL A 56 8.89 3.59 11.33
N ILE A 57 9.39 2.40 10.96
CA ILE A 57 10.23 2.22 9.77
C ILE A 57 9.48 2.64 8.50
N TRP A 58 8.25 2.17 8.31
CA TRP A 58 7.45 2.50 7.14
C TRP A 58 7.09 3.98 7.05
N LEU A 59 6.79 4.62 8.19
CA LEU A 59 6.57 6.06 8.24
C LEU A 59 7.82 6.83 7.81
N MET A 60 8.99 6.47 8.36
CA MET A 60 10.25 7.13 8.02
C MET A 60 10.57 7.01 6.52
N VAL A 61 10.40 5.80 5.95
CA VAL A 61 10.59 5.58 4.51
C VAL A 61 9.64 6.43 3.70
N GLY A 62 8.34 6.39 3.99
CA GLY A 62 7.36 7.10 3.18
C GLY A 62 7.54 8.61 3.26
N LEU A 63 7.83 9.17 4.44
CA LEU A 63 8.14 10.59 4.60
C LEU A 63 9.42 10.98 3.85
N PHE A 64 10.46 10.13 3.91
CA PHE A 64 11.69 10.34 3.15
C PHE A 64 11.42 10.37 1.64
N LEU A 65 10.65 9.42 1.11
CA LEU A 65 10.33 9.34 -0.32
C LEU A 65 9.46 10.50 -0.80
N ILE A 66 8.47 10.92 0.00
CA ILE A 66 7.65 12.12 -0.28
C ILE A 66 8.54 13.37 -0.35
N ASN A 67 9.40 13.56 0.65
CA ASN A 67 10.31 14.70 0.69
C ASN A 67 11.33 14.66 -0.47
N LEU A 68 11.83 13.48 -0.82
CA LEU A 68 12.74 13.29 -1.96
C LEU A 68 12.05 13.62 -3.28
N ALA A 69 10.80 13.16 -3.47
CA ALA A 69 10.01 13.46 -4.66
C ALA A 69 9.78 14.96 -4.84
N LYS A 70 9.41 15.65 -3.75
CA LYS A 70 9.23 17.10 -3.75
C LYS A 70 10.53 17.85 -4.04
N LYS A 71 11.61 17.56 -3.30
CA LYS A 71 12.87 18.32 -3.41
C LYS A 71 13.66 18.05 -4.68
N LYS A 72 13.63 16.82 -5.19
CA LYS A 72 14.49 16.40 -6.31
C LYS A 72 13.77 16.36 -7.65
N TYR A 73 12.46 16.13 -7.65
CA TYR A 73 11.69 15.93 -8.88
C TYR A 73 10.53 16.91 -9.05
N ASP A 74 10.40 17.89 -8.16
CA ASP A 74 9.32 18.89 -8.14
C ASP A 74 7.93 18.24 -8.22
N PHE A 75 7.78 17.12 -7.51
CA PHE A 75 6.52 16.38 -7.46
C PHE A 75 5.96 16.42 -6.05
N ASP A 76 5.09 17.40 -5.80
CA ASP A 76 4.39 17.54 -4.52
C ASP A 76 3.12 16.67 -4.51
N LEU A 77 3.12 15.63 -3.67
CA LEU A 77 1.97 14.75 -3.51
C LEU A 77 0.81 15.43 -2.77
N TRP A 78 1.09 16.47 -2.00
CA TRP A 78 0.08 17.15 -1.17
C TRP A 78 -0.60 18.32 -1.88
N GLU A 79 -0.26 18.55 -3.16
CA GLU A 79 -0.92 19.55 -3.99
C GLU A 79 -2.42 19.27 -4.09
N ASN A 80 -3.22 20.31 -3.82
CA ASN A 80 -4.67 20.19 -3.86
C ASN A 80 -5.15 20.13 -5.31
N LYS A 81 -5.95 19.11 -5.64
CA LYS A 81 -6.59 19.01 -6.96
C LYS A 81 -8.06 19.35 -6.87
N SER A 82 -8.65 19.62 -8.05
CA SER A 82 -10.06 19.97 -8.19
C SER A 82 -11.00 19.05 -7.42
N ASN A 83 -12.17 19.58 -7.06
CA ASN A 83 -13.23 18.83 -6.40
C ASN A 83 -13.69 17.63 -7.25
N LEU A 84 -14.17 16.59 -6.56
CA LEU A 84 -14.70 15.40 -7.20
C LEU A 84 -16.01 15.72 -7.92
N LYS A 85 -16.14 15.20 -9.14
CA LYS A 85 -17.38 15.19 -9.92
C LYS A 85 -18.35 14.16 -9.32
N PRO A 86 -19.68 14.33 -9.48
CA PRO A 86 -20.68 13.41 -8.92
C PRO A 86 -20.44 11.93 -9.25
N TRP A 87 -20.06 11.61 -10.49
CA TRP A 87 -19.78 10.23 -10.90
C TRP A 87 -18.56 9.60 -10.21
N GLN A 88 -17.60 10.41 -9.73
CA GLN A 88 -16.43 9.91 -9.01
C GLN A 88 -16.82 9.35 -7.65
N TYR A 89 -17.86 9.88 -6.99
CA TYR A 89 -18.40 9.29 -5.77
C TYR A 89 -18.99 7.89 -6.00
N ILE A 90 -19.66 7.68 -7.14
CA ILE A 90 -20.13 6.35 -7.55
C ILE A 90 -18.92 5.42 -7.72
N GLY A 91 -17.86 5.88 -8.39
CA GLY A 91 -16.61 5.13 -8.53
C GLY A 91 -15.97 4.74 -7.19
N ILE A 92 -15.99 5.64 -6.20
CA ILE A 92 -15.49 5.39 -4.84
C ILE A 92 -16.29 4.26 -4.18
N VAL A 93 -17.63 4.34 -4.21
CA VAL A 93 -18.51 3.31 -3.64
C VAL A 93 -18.28 1.97 -4.31
N VAL A 94 -18.12 1.94 -5.65
CA VAL A 94 -17.81 0.72 -6.39
C VAL A 94 -16.45 0.13 -5.98
N CYS A 95 -15.41 0.95 -5.84
CA CYS A 95 -14.09 0.47 -5.39
C CYS A 95 -14.15 -0.14 -3.98
N LEU A 96 -14.87 0.49 -3.07
CA LEU A 96 -15.08 -0.03 -1.71
C LEU A 96 -15.89 -1.33 -1.71
N ALA A 97 -16.99 -1.38 -2.47
CA ALA A 97 -17.83 -2.57 -2.57
C ALA A 97 -17.05 -3.77 -3.13
N ILE A 98 -16.23 -3.56 -4.19
CA ILE A 98 -15.38 -4.61 -4.75
C ILE A 98 -14.32 -5.06 -3.73
N SER A 99 -13.74 -4.13 -2.97
CA SER A 99 -12.73 -4.47 -1.94
C SER A 99 -13.34 -5.30 -0.81
N ILE A 100 -14.51 -4.91 -0.31
CA ILE A 100 -15.26 -5.66 0.70
C ILE A 100 -15.63 -7.05 0.18
N LEU A 101 -16.13 -7.16 -1.07
CA LEU A 101 -16.45 -8.46 -1.68
C LEU A 101 -15.19 -9.33 -1.82
N TYR A 102 -14.06 -8.75 -2.21
CA TYR A 102 -12.78 -9.45 -2.28
C TYR A 102 -12.39 -10.03 -0.91
N PHE A 103 -12.35 -9.19 0.13
CA PHE A 103 -11.99 -9.67 1.46
C PHE A 103 -13.02 -10.63 2.03
N TYR A 104 -14.31 -10.43 1.75
CA TYR A 104 -15.36 -11.36 2.16
C TYR A 104 -15.14 -12.76 1.59
N ILE A 105 -14.79 -12.86 0.31
CA ILE A 105 -14.46 -14.15 -0.34
C ILE A 105 -13.16 -14.72 0.22
N SER A 106 -12.15 -13.88 0.45
CA SER A 106 -10.83 -14.34 0.92
C SER A 106 -10.81 -14.75 2.40
N TRP A 107 -11.66 -14.16 3.23
CA TRP A 107 -11.75 -14.40 4.67
C TRP A 107 -12.98 -15.24 5.05
N GLU A 108 -13.81 -15.61 4.08
CA GLU A 108 -15.08 -16.31 4.28
C GLU A 108 -16.03 -15.56 5.24
N GLY A 109 -16.00 -14.23 5.19
CA GLY A 109 -16.84 -13.36 6.00
C GLY A 109 -16.30 -11.93 6.11
N PHE A 110 -16.97 -11.09 6.90
CA PHE A 110 -16.57 -9.68 7.02
C PHE A 110 -15.26 -9.53 7.81
N LYS A 111 -14.17 -9.22 7.09
CA LYS A 111 -12.79 -9.21 7.61
C LYS A 111 -12.63 -8.48 8.95
N PRO A 112 -13.09 -7.22 9.13
CA PRO A 112 -12.90 -6.52 10.41
C PRO A 112 -13.51 -7.24 11.62
N LEU A 113 -14.69 -7.83 11.43
CA LEU A 113 -15.36 -8.56 12.50
C LEU A 113 -14.61 -9.84 12.86
N LEU A 114 -14.21 -10.61 11.84
CA LEU A 114 -13.47 -11.86 12.03
C LEU A 114 -12.10 -11.62 12.67
N GLU A 115 -11.40 -10.57 12.26
CA GLU A 115 -10.12 -10.21 12.86
C GLU A 115 -10.27 -9.74 14.31
N PHE A 116 -11.28 -8.94 14.61
CA PHE A 116 -11.56 -8.52 15.99
C PHE A 116 -11.85 -9.72 16.89
N GLN A 117 -12.68 -10.66 16.44
CA GLN A 117 -12.99 -11.89 17.17
C GLN A 117 -11.74 -12.76 17.39
N ARG A 118 -10.86 -12.87 16.39
CA ARG A 118 -9.63 -13.69 16.46
C ARG A 118 -8.56 -13.08 17.36
N LEU A 119 -8.39 -11.76 17.31
CA LEU A 119 -7.25 -11.07 17.92
C LEU A 119 -7.58 -10.46 19.29
N GLY A 120 -8.85 -10.20 19.56
CA GLY A 120 -9.29 -9.37 20.67
C GLY A 120 -8.94 -7.89 20.47
N ALA A 121 -9.51 -7.03 21.32
CA ALA A 121 -9.46 -5.57 21.13
C ALA A 121 -8.02 -5.02 21.01
N LEU A 122 -7.11 -5.43 21.88
CA LEU A 122 -5.77 -4.86 21.93
C LEU A 122 -4.94 -5.17 20.67
N LYS A 123 -4.82 -6.45 20.30
CA LYS A 123 -4.06 -6.82 19.09
C LYS A 123 -4.73 -6.28 17.83
N PHE A 124 -6.07 -6.29 17.79
CA PHE A 124 -6.81 -5.72 16.67
C PHE A 124 -6.45 -4.25 16.46
N THR A 125 -6.42 -3.44 17.51
CA THR A 125 -6.04 -2.01 17.42
C THR A 125 -4.65 -1.83 16.83
N PHE A 126 -3.63 -2.54 17.34
CA PHE A 126 -2.27 -2.41 16.81
C PHE A 126 -2.14 -2.95 15.39
N GLN A 127 -2.85 -4.02 15.05
CA GLN A 127 -2.86 -4.55 13.69
C GLN A 127 -3.50 -3.60 12.68
N TYR A 128 -4.55 -2.88 13.08
CA TYR A 128 -5.18 -1.87 12.21
C TYR A 128 -4.34 -0.60 12.07
N ILE A 129 -3.58 -0.21 13.12
CA ILE A 129 -2.54 0.81 13.00
C ILE A 129 -1.49 0.35 11.99
N TYR A 130 -0.99 -0.89 12.14
CA TYR A 130 -0.05 -1.50 11.20
C TYR A 130 -0.55 -1.48 9.75
N TYR A 131 -1.81 -1.86 9.52
CA TYR A 131 -2.44 -1.80 8.20
C TYR A 131 -2.53 -0.40 7.62
N LEU A 132 -2.72 0.64 8.45
CA LEU A 132 -2.70 2.03 8.00
C LEU A 132 -1.32 2.41 7.44
N PHE A 133 -0.23 1.99 8.09
CA PHE A 133 1.13 2.26 7.62
C PHE A 133 1.52 1.40 6.41
N GLU A 134 1.03 0.17 6.31
CA GLU A 134 1.20 -0.65 5.11
C GLU A 134 0.49 0.01 3.92
N ALA A 135 -0.78 0.39 4.09
CA ALA A 135 -1.57 1.07 3.08
C ALA A 135 -0.94 2.40 2.65
N PHE A 136 -0.30 3.13 3.57
CA PHE A 136 0.48 4.32 3.26
C PHE A 136 1.63 4.02 2.28
N LEU A 137 2.47 3.01 2.53
CA LEU A 137 3.54 2.66 1.57
C LEU A 137 2.99 2.10 0.26
N ILE A 138 1.95 1.25 0.31
CA ILE A 138 1.23 0.75 -0.87
C ILE A 138 0.77 1.91 -1.76
N SER A 139 0.19 2.95 -1.16
CA SER A 139 -0.27 4.13 -1.90
C SER A 139 0.87 4.87 -2.61
N LEU A 140 2.06 4.93 -2.00
CA LEU A 140 3.24 5.53 -2.62
C LEU A 140 3.73 4.71 -3.82
N ILE A 141 3.68 3.38 -3.75
CA ILE A 141 3.96 2.51 -4.91
C ILE A 141 3.02 2.86 -6.08
N VAL A 142 1.71 3.00 -5.79
CA VAL A 142 0.71 3.37 -6.81
C VAL A 142 1.02 4.73 -7.42
N ILE A 143 1.26 5.75 -6.61
CA ILE A 143 1.38 7.13 -7.09
C ILE A 143 2.65 7.32 -7.90
N PHE A 144 3.77 6.82 -7.40
CA PHE A 144 5.04 6.89 -8.10
C PHE A 144 5.05 6.01 -9.35
N GLY A 145 4.46 4.80 -9.28
CA GLY A 145 4.28 3.92 -10.43
C GLY A 145 3.40 4.54 -11.51
N GLN A 146 2.30 5.20 -11.12
CA GLN A 146 1.44 5.94 -12.05
C GLN A 146 2.23 7.04 -12.74
N LYS A 147 2.95 7.86 -11.98
CA LYS A 147 3.74 8.98 -12.51
C LYS A 147 4.85 8.52 -13.45
N ALA A 148 5.51 7.39 -13.14
CA ALA A 148 6.54 6.79 -13.98
C ALA A 148 6.00 6.44 -15.37
N CYS A 149 4.90 5.69 -15.41
CA CYS A 149 4.27 5.24 -16.64
C CYS A 149 3.64 6.38 -17.42
N GLU A 150 2.99 7.36 -16.77
CA GLU A 150 2.50 8.57 -17.44
C GLU A 150 3.63 9.33 -18.15
N LYS A 151 4.82 9.39 -17.54
CA LYS A 151 6.00 10.04 -18.14
C LYS A 151 6.48 9.30 -19.39
N TRP A 152 6.45 7.97 -19.38
CA TRP A 152 6.88 7.13 -20.51
C TRP A 152 5.83 7.06 -21.62
N PHE A 153 4.60 6.68 -21.30
CA PHE A 153 3.55 6.35 -22.26
C PHE A 153 2.69 7.53 -22.67
N LYS A 154 2.80 8.68 -21.98
CA LYS A 154 1.99 9.89 -22.24
C LYS A 154 0.48 9.64 -22.21
N ASN A 155 0.06 8.62 -21.46
CA ASN A 155 -1.33 8.27 -21.23
C ASN A 155 -1.58 8.26 -19.73
N ASP A 156 -2.64 8.93 -19.30
CA ASP A 156 -2.94 9.16 -17.90
C ASP A 156 -4.29 8.57 -17.47
N LYS A 157 -4.95 7.85 -18.38
CA LYS A 157 -6.25 7.19 -18.19
C LYS A 157 -6.13 5.73 -17.75
N VAL A 158 -4.94 5.13 -17.90
CA VAL A 158 -4.68 3.73 -17.51
C VAL A 158 -4.15 3.72 -16.07
N PRO A 159 -4.64 2.81 -15.19
CA PRO A 159 -4.21 2.71 -13.80
C PRO A 159 -2.84 2.01 -13.68
N TYR A 160 -1.83 2.57 -14.33
CA TYR A 160 -0.47 2.04 -14.32
C TYR A 160 0.12 1.88 -12.92
N GLY A 161 -0.21 2.78 -11.99
CA GLY A 161 0.18 2.64 -10.59
C GLY A 161 -0.32 1.34 -9.97
N GLY A 162 -1.54 0.93 -10.32
CA GLY A 162 -2.11 -0.34 -9.89
C GLY A 162 -1.41 -1.54 -10.55
N VAL A 163 -0.99 -1.42 -11.81
CA VAL A 163 -0.18 -2.46 -12.48
C VAL A 163 1.17 -2.62 -11.78
N VAL A 164 1.86 -1.52 -11.46
CA VAL A 164 3.15 -1.56 -10.73
C VAL A 164 2.94 -2.21 -9.35
N LEU A 165 1.88 -1.83 -8.63
CA LEU A 165 1.56 -2.43 -7.34
C LEU A 165 1.21 -3.92 -7.46
N ALA A 166 0.46 -4.31 -8.47
CA ALA A 166 0.09 -5.70 -8.74
C ALA A 166 1.34 -6.57 -8.95
N LEU A 167 2.31 -6.08 -9.73
CA LEU A 167 3.56 -6.79 -10.02
C LEU A 167 4.52 -6.85 -8.83
N THR A 168 4.52 -5.82 -7.97
CA THR A 168 5.43 -5.71 -6.82
C THR A 168 4.82 -6.33 -5.57
N TRP A 169 3.89 -5.63 -4.92
CA TRP A 169 3.24 -6.08 -3.70
C TRP A 169 2.28 -7.26 -3.93
N GLY A 170 1.48 -7.21 -5.01
CA GLY A 170 0.47 -8.23 -5.29
C GLY A 170 1.05 -9.63 -5.53
N LEU A 171 1.87 -9.78 -6.57
CA LEU A 171 2.50 -11.06 -6.91
C LEU A 171 3.51 -11.56 -5.87
N MET A 172 4.10 -10.67 -5.05
CA MET A 172 4.97 -11.10 -3.95
C MET A 172 4.22 -11.96 -2.92
N HIS A 173 2.88 -11.87 -2.85
CA HIS A 173 2.07 -12.76 -2.03
C HIS A 173 2.09 -14.22 -2.47
N ILE A 174 2.46 -14.53 -3.73
CA ILE A 174 2.69 -15.92 -4.13
C ILE A 174 3.81 -16.52 -3.29
N VAL A 175 4.89 -15.76 -3.10
CA VAL A 175 6.07 -16.18 -2.34
C VAL A 175 5.78 -16.11 -0.84
N SER A 176 5.29 -14.97 -0.34
CA SER A 176 5.12 -14.76 1.10
C SER A 176 3.98 -15.57 1.72
N LYS A 177 2.96 -15.94 0.95
CA LYS A 177 1.83 -16.78 1.41
C LYS A 177 1.85 -18.20 0.83
N GLY A 178 2.81 -18.53 -0.03
CA GLY A 178 2.91 -19.86 -0.67
C GLY A 178 1.71 -20.22 -1.55
N SER A 179 0.98 -19.23 -2.10
CA SER A 179 -0.27 -19.47 -2.83
C SER A 179 -0.41 -18.59 -4.06
N ILE A 180 -0.46 -19.24 -5.24
CA ILE A 180 -0.71 -18.57 -6.52
C ILE A 180 -2.06 -17.86 -6.51
N LYS A 181 -3.09 -18.52 -5.96
CA LYS A 181 -4.44 -17.94 -5.86
C LYS A 181 -4.41 -16.64 -5.05
N VAL A 182 -3.76 -16.64 -3.89
CA VAL A 182 -3.65 -15.44 -3.04
C VAL A 182 -2.89 -14.34 -3.79
N GLY A 183 -1.76 -14.65 -4.42
CA GLY A 183 -0.99 -13.63 -5.14
C GLY A 183 -1.68 -13.05 -6.37
N LEU A 184 -2.39 -13.85 -7.16
CA LEU A 184 -3.19 -13.33 -8.28
C LEU A 184 -4.33 -12.43 -7.82
N LEU A 185 -4.97 -12.80 -6.71
CA LEU A 185 -6.07 -12.04 -6.14
C LEU A 185 -5.57 -10.74 -5.49
N SER A 186 -4.42 -10.78 -4.81
CA SER A 186 -3.71 -9.58 -4.33
C SER A 186 -3.21 -8.69 -5.47
N ALA A 187 -2.81 -9.27 -6.62
CA ALA A 187 -2.46 -8.51 -7.82
C ALA A 187 -3.68 -7.79 -8.41
N PHE A 188 -4.85 -8.43 -8.43
CA PHE A 188 -6.11 -7.79 -8.79
C PHE A 188 -6.45 -6.64 -7.84
N ALA A 189 -6.31 -6.83 -6.52
CA ALA A 189 -6.47 -5.75 -5.54
C ALA A 189 -5.49 -4.59 -5.81
N GLY A 190 -4.24 -4.90 -6.17
CA GLY A 190 -3.23 -3.94 -6.62
C GLY A 190 -3.73 -3.06 -7.76
N PHE A 191 -4.28 -3.68 -8.80
CA PHE A 191 -4.89 -2.96 -9.93
C PHE A 191 -6.07 -2.07 -9.48
N LEU A 192 -6.93 -2.57 -8.59
CA LEU A 192 -8.08 -1.84 -8.06
C LEU A 192 -7.65 -0.58 -7.29
N TYR A 193 -6.55 -0.62 -6.52
CA TYR A 193 -5.99 0.58 -5.88
C TYR A 193 -5.55 1.63 -6.91
N GLY A 194 -4.93 1.20 -8.02
CA GLY A 194 -4.62 2.10 -9.14
C GLY A 194 -5.87 2.73 -9.75
N ALA A 195 -6.94 1.96 -9.92
CA ALA A 195 -8.21 2.49 -10.41
C ALA A 195 -8.81 3.51 -9.43
N ALA A 196 -8.81 3.22 -8.13
CA ALA A 196 -9.23 4.14 -7.07
C ALA A 196 -8.45 5.47 -7.11
N TYR A 197 -7.13 5.43 -7.37
CA TYR A 197 -6.32 6.64 -7.54
C TYR A 197 -6.80 7.51 -8.72
N LEU A 198 -7.14 6.90 -9.85
CA LEU A 198 -7.69 7.62 -11.01
C LEU A 198 -9.10 8.13 -10.72
N VAL A 199 -9.95 7.34 -10.08
CA VAL A 199 -11.31 7.71 -9.69
C VAL A 199 -11.32 8.97 -8.86
N VAL A 200 -10.36 9.18 -7.96
CA VAL A 200 -10.26 10.40 -7.14
C VAL A 200 -9.48 11.54 -7.81
N GLY A 201 -9.29 11.48 -9.13
CA GLY A 201 -8.64 12.54 -9.90
C GLY A 201 -7.13 12.63 -9.68
N LYS A 202 -6.50 11.53 -9.28
CA LYS A 202 -5.06 11.47 -8.94
C LYS A 202 -4.69 12.42 -7.78
N ASP A 203 -5.63 12.71 -6.89
CA ASP A 203 -5.38 13.50 -5.69
C ASP A 203 -4.97 12.58 -4.55
N TYR A 204 -3.73 12.71 -4.06
CA TYR A 204 -3.24 11.84 -3.00
C TYR A 204 -4.02 11.99 -1.70
N ARG A 205 -4.47 13.20 -1.37
CA ARG A 205 -5.21 13.49 -0.13
C ARG A 205 -6.54 12.76 -0.09
N LYS A 206 -7.11 12.47 -1.26
CA LYS A 206 -8.35 11.71 -1.44
C LYS A 206 -8.05 10.21 -1.61
N ALA A 207 -6.96 9.87 -2.30
CA ALA A 207 -6.57 8.50 -2.59
C ALA A 207 -6.10 7.73 -1.35
N LEU A 208 -5.29 8.37 -0.51
CA LEU A 208 -4.75 7.74 0.70
C LEU A 208 -5.87 7.22 1.62
N PRO A 209 -6.85 8.04 2.08
CA PRO A 209 -7.92 7.53 2.93
C PRO A 209 -8.79 6.49 2.23
N LEU A 210 -9.01 6.62 0.91
CA LEU A 210 -9.75 5.62 0.13
C LEU A 210 -9.02 4.27 0.09
N MET A 211 -7.73 4.25 -0.23
CA MET A 211 -6.91 3.05 -0.27
C MET A 211 -6.79 2.41 1.12
N CYS A 212 -6.64 3.23 2.17
CA CYS A 212 -6.65 2.74 3.55
C CYS A 212 -7.98 2.04 3.88
N ALA A 213 -9.11 2.66 3.55
CA ALA A 213 -10.42 2.04 3.73
C ALA A 213 -10.55 0.74 2.93
N MET A 214 -10.18 0.75 1.65
CA MET A 214 -10.19 -0.44 0.79
C MET A 214 -9.23 -1.55 1.25
N PHE A 215 -8.19 -1.26 2.04
CA PHE A 215 -7.27 -2.28 2.56
C PHE A 215 -7.75 -2.88 3.88
N MET A 216 -8.42 -2.07 4.70
CA MET A 216 -8.89 -2.44 6.04
C MET A 216 -10.30 -3.05 6.07
N LEU A 217 -11.14 -2.77 5.06
CA LEU A 217 -12.52 -3.26 4.91
C LEU A 217 -12.60 -4.43 3.93
#